data_AF-A0A7C2TJY9-F1
#
_entry.id   AF-A0A7C2TJY9-F1
#
_cell.length_a   1.000
_cell.length_b   1.000
_cell.length_c   1.000
_cell.angle_alpha   90.00
_cell.angle_beta   90.00
_cell.angle_gamma   90.00
#
_symmetry.space_group_name_H-M   'P 1'
#
loop_
_entity.id
_entity.type
_entity.pdbx_description
1 polymer ?
#
loop_
_entity_poly.entity_id
_entity_poly.type
_entity_poly.pdbx_seq_one_letter_code
_entity_poly.pdbx_strand_id
1 'polypeptide(L)'
;MPTKLKGSGGHIIAEITDEQSKKADLGVGELFLAPVGRIDENKISNYYCKKCDMDFASAPKIEFENPNEKVAEGMILEEKGQYLCTKCNSMIGEYRTFSKN
;
A
#
# COMPACT_ATOMS: atom_id res chain seq x y z
N MET A 1 11.07 3.63 -13.09
CA MET A 1 10.43 2.40 -13.62
C MET A 1 9.33 2.02 -12.65
N PRO A 2 8.13 1.64 -13.11
CA PRO A 2 7.04 1.25 -12.24
C PRO A 2 7.39 -0.04 -11.49
N THR A 3 7.06 -0.10 -10.20
CA THR A 3 7.40 -1.20 -9.30
C THR A 3 6.15 -1.97 -8.90
N LYS A 4 6.24 -3.30 -8.93
CA LYS A 4 5.16 -4.17 -8.46
C LYS A 4 5.23 -4.30 -6.93
N LEU A 5 4.17 -3.87 -6.26
CA LEU A 5 4.01 -4.00 -4.81
C LEU A 5 2.86 -4.95 -4.49
N LYS A 6 3.15 -6.00 -3.73
CA LYS A 6 2.16 -7.01 -3.32
C LYS A 6 1.37 -6.56 -2.10
N GLY A 7 0.08 -6.84 -2.15
CA GLY A 7 -0.83 -6.73 -1.02
C GLY A 7 -1.53 -8.07 -0.74
N SER A 8 -2.33 -8.10 0.31
CA SER A 8 -3.05 -9.30 0.76
C SER A 8 -4.08 -9.83 -0.26
N GLY A 9 -4.65 -8.95 -1.07
CA GLY A 9 -5.71 -9.27 -2.05
C GLY A 9 -5.35 -8.93 -3.50
N GLY A 10 -4.08 -8.69 -3.79
CA GLY A 10 -3.64 -8.38 -5.15
C GLY A 10 -2.26 -7.73 -5.18
N HIS A 11 -2.04 -6.90 -6.19
CA HIS A 11 -0.83 -6.09 -6.29
C HIS A 11 -1.12 -4.78 -7.02
N ILE A 12 -0.30 -3.77 -6.78
CA ILE A 12 -0.32 -2.52 -7.56
C ILE A 12 1.00 -2.38 -8.30
N ILE A 13 0.96 -1.63 -9.39
CA ILE A 13 2.13 -1.17 -10.11
C ILE A 13 2.18 0.34 -9.93
N ALA A 14 3.23 0.83 -9.28
CA ALA A 14 3.35 2.24 -8.98
C ALA A 14 4.79 2.73 -9.08
N GLU A 15 4.95 4.01 -9.37
CA GLU A 15 6.22 4.70 -9.23
C GLU A 15 6.46 5.03 -7.76
N ILE A 16 7.54 4.51 -7.20
CA ILE A 16 7.93 4.73 -5.80
C ILE A 16 9.33 5.32 -5.73
N THR A 17 9.61 6.02 -4.62
CA THR A 17 10.95 6.55 -4.35
C THR A 17 11.91 5.46 -3.88
N ASP A 18 13.21 5.73 -3.91
CA ASP A 18 14.22 4.80 -3.37
C ASP A 18 13.99 4.48 -1.89
N GLU A 19 13.49 5.45 -1.12
CA GLU A 19 13.15 5.26 0.30
C GLU A 19 11.95 4.31 0.46
N GLN A 20 10.91 4.50 -0.36
CA GLN A 20 9.75 3.62 -0.39
C GLN A 20 10.14 2.21 -0.85
N SER A 21 11.02 2.08 -1.84
CA SER A 21 11.53 0.80 -2.33
C SER A 21 12.26 0.03 -1.23
N LYS A 22 13.15 0.70 -0.48
CA LYS A 22 13.83 0.11 0.68
C LYS A 22 12.87 -0.33 1.78
N LYS A 23 11.79 0.41 2.02
CA LYS A 23 10.75 0.01 2.98
C LYS A 23 9.95 -1.18 2.47
N ALA A 24 9.65 -1.22 1.17
CA ALA A 24 8.90 -2.30 0.52
C ALA A 24 9.61 -3.65 0.59
N ASP A 25 10.95 -3.64 0.55
CA ASP A 25 11.77 -4.85 0.59
C ASP A 25 11.90 -5.39 2.01
N LEU A 26 11.29 -6.56 2.24
CA LEU A 26 11.37 -7.30 3.49
C LEU A 26 12.48 -8.37 3.47
N GLY A 27 13.34 -8.38 2.44
CA GLY A 27 14.44 -9.33 2.28
C GLY A 27 14.01 -10.72 1.77
N VAL A 28 12.79 -10.85 1.27
CA VAL A 28 12.22 -12.11 0.76
C VAL A 28 12.16 -12.15 -0.78
N GLY A 29 12.78 -11.18 -1.44
CA GLY A 29 12.83 -11.06 -2.91
C GLY A 29 11.58 -10.45 -3.54
N GLU A 30 10.57 -10.09 -2.74
CA GLU A 30 9.35 -9.43 -3.19
C GLU A 30 9.11 -8.14 -2.41
N LEU A 31 8.47 -7.18 -3.06
CA LEU A 31 8.18 -5.87 -2.51
C LEU A 31 6.73 -5.80 -2.04
N PHE A 32 6.51 -5.28 -0.84
CA PHE A 32 5.20 -5.25 -0.20
C PHE A 32 4.68 -3.83 -0.01
N LEU A 33 3.37 -3.68 -0.12
CA LEU A 33 2.67 -2.42 0.09
C LEU A 33 2.62 -1.98 1.57
N ALA A 34 2.53 -2.94 2.48
CA ALA A 34 2.34 -2.71 3.91
C ALA A 34 3.36 -1.74 4.56
N PRO A 35 4.67 -1.91 4.36
CA PRO A 35 5.68 -1.04 4.97
C PRO A 35 5.96 0.27 4.21
N VAL A 36 5.41 0.45 3.00
CA VAL A 36 5.76 1.59 2.12
C VAL A 36 5.10 2.89 2.57
N GLY A 37 3.90 2.80 3.15
CA GLY A 37 3.04 3.95 3.43
C GLY A 37 2.10 4.28 2.27
N ARG A 38 1.51 5.47 2.31
CA ARG A 38 0.60 5.96 1.26
C ARG A 38 1.35 6.24 -0.03
N ILE A 39 0.85 5.70 -1.13
CA ILE A 39 1.29 6.02 -2.48
C ILE A 39 0.19 6.85 -3.14
N ASP A 40 0.57 7.99 -3.72
CA ASP A 40 -0.38 8.85 -4.43
C ASP A 40 -1.02 8.10 -5.60
N GLU A 41 -2.33 8.24 -5.78
CA GLU A 41 -3.08 7.61 -6.87
C GLU A 41 -2.46 7.92 -8.25
N ASN A 42 -1.93 9.13 -8.44
CA ASN A 42 -1.28 9.57 -9.68
C ASN A 42 0.02 8.80 -10.00
N LYS A 43 0.65 8.18 -8.99
CA LYS A 43 1.85 7.35 -9.18
C LYS A 43 1.50 5.90 -9.48
N ILE A 44 0.23 5.51 -9.31
CA ILE A 44 -0.23 4.14 -9.54
C ILE A 44 -0.68 4.03 -11.00
N SER A 45 0.01 3.20 -11.78
CA SER A 45 -0.31 2.99 -13.19
C SER A 45 -1.47 2.01 -13.38
N ASN A 46 -1.46 0.92 -12.61
CA ASN A 46 -2.48 -0.12 -12.65
C ASN A 46 -2.46 -0.95 -11.37
N TYR A 47 -3.55 -1.69 -11.12
CA TYR A 47 -3.61 -2.70 -10.07
C TYR A 47 -4.28 -3.98 -10.55
N TYR A 48 -3.93 -5.08 -9.90
CA TYR A 48 -4.58 -6.37 -10.05
C TYR A 48 -5.39 -6.69 -8.79
N CYS A 49 -6.63 -7.14 -8.98
CA CYS A 49 -7.48 -7.63 -7.90
C CYS A 49 -7.63 -9.14 -7.95
N LYS A 50 -7.17 -9.84 -6.92
CA LYS A 50 -7.28 -11.31 -6.80
C LYS A 50 -8.73 -11.80 -6.77
N LYS A 51 -9.64 -11.00 -6.20
CA LYS A 51 -11.06 -11.37 -6.09
C LYS A 51 -11.84 -11.18 -7.40
N CYS A 52 -11.43 -10.23 -8.24
CA CYS A 52 -11.97 -10.08 -9.59
C CYS A 52 -11.21 -10.92 -10.63
N ASP A 53 -10.02 -11.42 -10.25
CA ASP A 53 -9.04 -12.05 -11.13
C ASP A 53 -8.79 -11.22 -12.41
N MET A 54 -8.56 -9.92 -12.22
CA MET A 54 -8.53 -8.92 -13.30
C MET A 54 -7.59 -7.77 -12.99
N ASP A 55 -6.93 -7.28 -14.03
CA ASP A 55 -6.12 -6.06 -14.05
C ASP A 55 -6.95 -4.83 -14.41
N PHE A 56 -6.64 -3.71 -13.74
CA PHE A 56 -7.30 -2.42 -13.93
C PHE A 56 -6.25 -1.37 -14.24
N ALA A 57 -6.38 -0.70 -15.38
CA ALA A 57 -5.46 0.36 -15.83
C ALA A 57 -5.69 1.72 -15.15
N SER A 58 -6.13 1.71 -13.90
CA SER A 58 -6.38 2.90 -13.08
C SER A 58 -5.82 2.68 -11.69
N ALA A 59 -5.80 3.72 -10.85
CA ALA A 59 -5.51 3.55 -9.43
C ALA A 59 -6.68 2.81 -8.71
N PRO A 60 -6.39 1.99 -7.69
CA PRO A 60 -7.40 1.50 -6.76
C PRO A 60 -7.91 2.64 -5.87
N LYS A 61 -9.10 2.50 -5.30
CA LYS A 61 -9.62 3.48 -4.34
C LYS A 61 -8.78 3.44 -3.06
N ILE A 62 -8.27 4.57 -2.60
CA ILE A 62 -7.49 4.64 -1.36
C ILE A 62 -8.38 5.19 -0.24
N GLU A 63 -8.49 4.45 0.86
CA GLU A 63 -9.14 4.91 2.09
C GLU A 63 -8.09 4.93 3.21
N PHE A 64 -7.98 6.03 3.94
CA PHE A 64 -7.00 6.18 5.01
C PHE A 64 -7.57 6.95 6.19
N GLU A 65 -6.99 6.71 7.34
CA GLU A 65 -7.36 7.31 8.62
C GLU A 65 -6.10 7.60 9.44
N ASN A 66 -6.13 8.69 10.21
CA ASN A 66 -5.02 9.16 11.04
C ASN A 66 -5.34 8.95 12.52
N PRO A 67 -5.20 7.72 13.06
CA PRO A 67 -5.60 7.43 14.43
C PRO A 67 -4.73 8.14 15.48
N ASN A 68 -3.47 8.46 15.16
CA ASN A 68 -2.51 9.07 16.10
C ASN A 68 -2.44 8.30 17.44
N GLU A 69 -2.56 6.97 17.37
CA GLU A 69 -2.69 6.11 18.55
C GLU A 69 -1.33 5.55 18.97
N LYS A 70 -1.05 5.54 20.28
CA LYS A 70 0.14 4.90 20.84
C LYS A 70 -0.04 3.39 20.81
N VAL A 71 0.65 2.74 19.87
CA VAL A 71 0.61 1.28 19.70
C VAL A 71 1.68 0.55 20.52
N ALA A 72 2.77 1.23 20.85
CA ALA A 72 3.83 0.73 21.74
C ALA A 72 4.58 1.90 22.40
N GLU A 73 5.43 1.60 23.38
CA GLU A 73 6.28 2.60 24.03
C GLU A 73 7.21 3.26 22.99
N GLY A 74 7.03 4.57 22.78
CA GLY A 74 7.78 5.33 21.76
C GLY A 74 7.31 5.13 20.31
N MET A 75 6.19 4.46 20.05
CA MET A 75 5.66 4.22 18.70
C MET A 75 4.19 4.65 18.57
N ILE A 76 3.92 5.55 17.63
CA ILE A 76 2.59 6.07 17.32
C ILE A 76 2.20 5.59 15.91
N LEU A 77 1.02 5.02 15.78
CA LEU A 77 0.40 4.80 14.49
C LEU A 77 -0.18 6.13 13.99
N GLU A 78 0.58 6.78 13.12
CA GLU A 78 0.22 8.11 12.60
C GLU A 78 -0.86 8.00 11.53
N GLU A 79 -0.72 7.04 10.64
CA GLU A 79 -1.66 6.81 9.54
C GLU A 79 -1.77 5.31 9.26
N LYS A 80 -2.98 4.86 8.96
CA LYS A 80 -3.22 3.56 8.34
C LYS A 80 -4.14 3.76 7.15
N GLY A 81 -3.96 2.99 6.10
CA GLY A 81 -4.87 3.03 4.97
C GLY A 81 -4.92 1.73 4.20
N GLN A 82 -5.88 1.66 3.29
CA GLN A 82 -6.27 0.48 2.54
C GLN A 82 -6.50 0.86 1.08
N TYR A 83 -5.99 0.02 0.19
CA TYR A 83 -6.22 0.10 -1.24
C TYR A 83 -7.36 -0.86 -1.57
N LEU A 84 -8.46 -0.35 -2.10
CA LEU A 84 -9.68 -1.10 -2.40
C LEU A 84 -9.90 -1.16 -3.91
N CYS A 85 -10.37 -2.31 -4.39
CA CYS A 85 -10.78 -2.47 -5.78
C CYS A 85 -11.96 -1.54 -6.09
N THR A 86 -11.88 -0.77 -7.17
CA THR A 86 -12.97 0.13 -7.59
C THR A 86 -14.22 -0.61 -8.08
N LYS A 87 -14.09 -1.87 -8.50
CA LYS A 87 -15.18 -2.70 -9.02
C LYS A 87 -15.94 -3.47 -7.95
N CYS A 88 -15.24 -4.03 -6.96
CA CYS A 88 -15.81 -4.95 -5.97
C CYS A 88 -15.55 -4.57 -4.52
N ASN A 89 -14.96 -3.38 -4.29
CA ASN A 89 -14.61 -2.83 -2.97
C ASN A 89 -13.77 -3.76 -2.09
N SER A 90 -13.14 -4.77 -2.67
CA SER A 90 -12.33 -5.72 -1.92
C SER A 90 -10.93 -5.18 -1.73
N MET A 91 -10.35 -5.43 -0.56
CA MET A 91 -9.00 -4.98 -0.20
C MET A 91 -7.94 -5.61 -1.11
N ILE A 92 -7.14 -4.77 -1.76
CA ILE A 92 -5.94 -5.14 -2.52
C ILE A 92 -4.75 -5.25 -1.57
N GLY A 93 -4.62 -4.29 -0.66
CA GLY A 93 -3.61 -4.28 0.39
C GLY A 93 -3.88 -3.18 1.40
N GLU A 94 -3.18 -3.23 2.52
CA GLU A 94 -3.16 -2.17 3.54
C GLU A 94 -1.75 -1.63 3.70
N TYR A 95 -1.64 -0.43 4.26
CA TYR A 95 -0.38 0.19 4.66
C TYR A 95 -0.50 0.82 6.04
N ARG A 96 0.62 0.93 6.75
CA ARG A 96 0.69 1.57 8.06
C ARG A 96 1.95 2.43 8.15
N THR A 97 1.77 3.65 8.64
CA THR A 97 2.85 4.60 8.89
C THR A 97 3.01 4.77 10.39
N PHE A 98 4.19 4.44 10.88
CA PHE A 98 4.55 4.59 12.29
C PHE A 98 5.54 5.72 12.46
N SER A 99 5.28 6.56 13.46
CA SER A 99 6.18 7.63 13.88
C SER A 99 6.76 7.30 15.25
N LYS A 100 8.07 7.47 15.40
CA LYS A 100 8.74 7.35 16.70
C LYS A 100 8.60 8.66 17.45
N ASN A 101 8.12 8.59 18.69
CA ASN A 101 7.98 9.73 19.59
C ASN A 101 9.16 9.81 20.56
#